data_AF-A0A097QZ18-F1
#
_entry.id   AF-A0A097QZ18-F1
#
_cell.length_a   1.000
_cell.length_b   1.000
_cell.length_c   1.000
_cell.angle_alpha   90.00
_cell.angle_beta   90.00
_cell.angle_gamma   90.00
#
_symmetry.space_group_name_H-M   'P 1'
#
loop_
_entity.id
_entity.type
_entity.pdbx_description
1 polymer ?
#
loop_
_entity_poly.entity_id
_entity_poly.type
_entity_poly.pdbx_seq_one_letter_code
_entity_poly.pdbx_strand_id
1 'polypeptide(L)' 'MIDPRTPEGKLTLKYRGFPTGLLLSMLDLEKDVMADRPFYSRNELIEMLVNRRLTINPRNK' A
#
# COMPACT_ATOMS: atom_id res chain seq x y z
N MET A 1 -5.21 5.32 -15.92
CA MET A 1 -3.93 6.06 -15.83
C MET A 1 -3.85 6.64 -14.43
N ILE A 2 -2.70 6.56 -13.74
CA ILE A 2 -2.57 7.15 -12.40
C ILE A 2 -2.37 8.66 -12.58
N ASP A 3 -3.16 9.48 -11.88
CA ASP A 3 -2.95 10.93 -11.85
C ASP A 3 -1.91 11.31 -10.77
N PRO A 4 -0.69 11.74 -11.14
CA PRO A 4 0.35 12.11 -10.16
C PRO A 4 0.02 13.40 -9.38
N ARG A 5 -1.07 14.11 -9.73
CA ARG A 5 -1.47 15.36 -9.06
C ARG A 5 -2.28 15.10 -7.80
N THR A 6 -2.96 13.96 -7.70
CA THR A 6 -3.76 13.61 -6.51
C THR A 6 -2.88 13.00 -5.41
N PRO A 7 -3.25 13.17 -4.12
CA PRO A 7 -2.55 12.51 -3.01
C PRO A 7 -2.49 10.98 -3.18
N GLU A 8 -3.60 10.40 -3.65
CA GLU A 8 -3.70 8.98 -3.97
C GLU A 8 -2.68 8.58 -5.03
N GLY A 9 -2.65 9.26 -6.19
CA GLY A 9 -1.75 8.89 -7.27
C GLY A 9 -0.28 9.10 -6.92
N LYS A 10 0.06 10.11 -6.11
CA LYS A 10 1.41 10.28 -5.56
C LYS A 10 1.82 9.09 -4.69
N LEU A 11 0.93 8.64 -3.79
CA LEU A 11 1.19 7.48 -2.94
C LEU A 11 1.30 6.19 -3.76
N THR A 12 0.40 5.99 -4.73
CA THR A 12 0.43 4.82 -5.62
C THR A 12 1.73 4.75 -6.40
N LEU A 13 2.21 5.87 -6.98
CA LEU A 13 3.51 5.90 -7.67
C LEU A 13 4.68 5.67 -6.73
N LYS A 14 4.65 6.24 -5.52
CA LYS A 14 5.67 6.01 -4.50
C LYS A 14 5.77 4.52 -4.13
N TYR A 15 4.65 3.88 -3.81
CA TYR A 15 4.63 2.48 -3.41
C TYR A 15 4.92 1.52 -4.57
N ARG A 16 4.58 1.87 -5.81
CA ARG A 16 5.00 1.10 -7.00
C ARG A 16 6.52 0.98 -7.12
N GLY A 17 7.29 1.95 -6.62
CA GLY A 17 8.75 1.92 -6.61
C GLY A 17 9.36 1.00 -5.54
N PHE A 18 8.58 0.45 -4.61
CA PHE A 18 9.09 -0.35 -3.50
C PHE A 18 9.09 -1.85 -3.81
N PRO A 19 10.03 -2.64 -3.26
CA PRO A 19 10.00 -4.09 -3.39
C PRO A 19 8.80 -4.66 -2.61
N THR A 20 8.28 -5.81 -3.07
CA THR A 20 7.09 -6.44 -2.46
C THR A 20 7.28 -6.76 -0.98
N GLY A 21 8.49 -7.20 -0.57
CA GLY A 21 8.80 -7.40 0.86
C GLY A 21 8.56 -6.13 1.68
N LEU A 22 9.12 -4.99 1.27
CA LEU A 22 8.90 -3.73 1.99
C LEU A 22 7.43 -3.32 2.08
N LEU A 23 6.62 -3.60 1.05
CA LEU A 23 5.17 -3.36 1.09
C LEU A 23 4.50 -4.24 2.17
N LEU A 24 4.92 -5.50 2.28
CA LEU A 24 4.45 -6.42 3.31
C LEU A 24 4.90 -5.98 4.71
N SER A 25 6.14 -5.53 4.88
CA SER A 25 6.62 -5.02 6.18
C SER A 25 5.77 -3.83 6.64
N MET A 26 5.49 -2.89 5.73
CA MET A 26 4.70 -1.69 6.02
C MET A 26 3.22 -1.98 6.33
N LEU A 27 2.72 -3.14 5.89
CA LEU A 27 1.38 -3.63 6.22
C LEU A 27 1.38 -4.57 7.43
N ASP A 28 2.54 -4.78 8.06
CA ASP A 28 2.72 -5.71 9.17
C ASP A 28 2.37 -7.17 8.79
N LEU A 29 2.49 -7.52 7.49
CA LEU A 29 2.12 -8.83 6.91
C LEU A 29 3.29 -9.82 6.80
N GLU A 30 4.51 -9.42 7.15
CA GLU A 30 5.71 -10.28 7.10
C GLU A 30 5.87 -11.19 8.34
N LYS A 31 5.20 -10.86 9.44
CA LYS A 31 5.49 -11.49 10.75
C LYS A 31 4.62 -12.69 11.09
N ASP A 32 3.47 -12.86 10.44
CA ASP A 32 2.58 -13.96 10.76
C ASP A 32 2.79 -15.14 9.81
N VAL A 33 3.46 -16.15 10.37
CA VAL A 33 3.53 -17.53 9.90
C VAL A 33 2.10 -18.09 9.83
N MET A 34 1.36 -17.84 8.75
CA MET A 34 -0.02 -18.30 8.65
C MET A 34 -0.27 -18.88 7.26
N ALA A 35 -0.36 -20.20 7.20
CA ALA A 35 -0.68 -20.98 6.01
C ALA A 35 -2.05 -20.62 5.38
N ASP A 36 -2.88 -19.82 6.08
CA ASP A 36 -4.24 -19.44 5.69
C ASP A 36 -4.41 -17.95 5.33
N ARG A 37 -3.30 -17.20 5.18
CA ARG A 37 -3.38 -15.80 4.75
C ARG A 37 -3.91 -15.72 3.29
N PRO A 38 -4.83 -14.80 2.97
CA PRO A 38 -5.16 -14.49 1.59
C PRO A 38 -3.92 -14.08 0.79
N PHE A 39 -3.78 -14.62 -0.41
CA PHE A 39 -2.80 -14.11 -1.36
C PHE A 39 -3.21 -12.69 -1.77
N TYR A 40 -2.29 -11.74 -1.59
CA TYR A 40 -2.46 -10.37 -2.09
C TYR A 40 -1.49 -10.15 -3.25
N SER A 41 -2.03 -9.71 -4.37
CA SER A 41 -1.23 -9.18 -5.46
C SER A 41 -0.50 -7.91 -5.03
N ARG A 42 0.57 -7.57 -5.74
CA ARG A 42 1.33 -6.34 -5.50
C ARG A 42 0.45 -5.08 -5.56
N ASN A 43 -0.54 -5.06 -6.45
CA ASN A 43 -1.45 -3.92 -6.59
C ASN A 43 -2.37 -3.79 -5.37
N GLU A 44 -2.91 -4.90 -4.86
CA GLU A 44 -3.73 -4.88 -3.65
C GLU A 44 -2.93 -4.40 -2.43
N LEU A 45 -1.68 -4.83 -2.29
CA LEU A 45 -0.79 -4.32 -1.23
C LEU A 45 -0.59 -2.79 -1.33
N ILE A 46 -0.40 -2.28 -2.55
CA ILE A 46 -0.27 -0.84 -2.80
C ILE A 46 -1.56 -0.11 -2.43
N GLU A 47 -2.72 -0.61 -2.86
CA GLU A 47 -4.02 -0.02 -2.55
C GLU A 47 -4.30 0.01 -1.04
N MET A 48 -4.00 -1.07 -0.32
CA MET A 48 -4.13 -1.12 1.14
C MET A 48 -3.26 -0.06 1.82
N LEU A 49 -2.02 0.14 1.35
CA LEU A 49 -1.12 1.17 1.89
C LEU A 49 -1.58 2.60 1.58
N VAL A 50 -2.07 2.84 0.36
CA VAL A 50 -2.64 4.13 -0.05
C VAL A 50 -3.84 4.45 0.83
N ASN A 51 -4.77 3.52 0.97
CA ASN A 51 -5.95 3.67 1.83
C ASN A 51 -5.55 3.94 3.28
N ARG A 52 -4.63 3.14 3.86
CA ARG A 52 -4.11 3.33 5.23
C ARG A 52 -3.50 4.73 5.42
N ARG A 53 -2.80 5.27 4.42
CA ARG A 53 -2.22 6.62 4.51
C ARG A 53 -3.24 7.74 4.38
N LEU A 54 -4.20 7.61 3.49
CA LEU A 54 -5.24 8.62 3.29
C LEU A 54 -6.20 8.67 4.50
N THR A 55 -6.48 7.54 5.14
CA THR A 55 -7.31 7.49 6.36
C THR A 55 -6.59 8.06 7.59
N ILE A 56 -5.29 7.79 7.76
CA ILE A 56 -4.49 8.33 8.87
C ILE A 56 -4.24 9.84 8.72
N ASN A 57 -4.20 10.35 7.48
CA ASN A 57 -3.92 11.76 7.21
C ASN A 57 -5.09 12.46 6.48
N PRO A 58 -6.24 12.66 7.15
CA PRO A 58 -7.43 13.26 6.54
C PRO A 58 -7.24 14.75 6.17
N ARG A 59 -6.14 15.38 6.59
CA ARG A 59 -5.81 16.79 6.34
C ARG A 59 -5.37 17.12 4.91
N ASN A 60 -5.34 16.13 4.01
CA ASN A 60 -4.90 16.30 2.62
C ASN A 60 -6.04 16.44 1.60
N LYS A 61 -7.27 16.73 2.06
CA LYS A 61 -8.44 16.99 1.23
C LYS A 61 -8.70 18.48 1.07
#